data_AF-A0A428XBS4-F1
#
_entry.id   AF-A0A428XBS4-F1
#
_cell.length_a   1.000
_cell.length_b   1.000
_cell.length_c   1.000
_cell.angle_alpha   90.00
_cell.angle_beta   90.00
_cell.angle_gamma   90.00
#
_symmetry.space_group_name_H-M   'P 1'
#
loop_
_entity.id
_entity.type
_entity.pdbx_description
1 polymer ?
#
loop_
_entity_poly.entity_id
_entity_poly.type
_entity_poly.pdbx_seq_one_letter_code
_entity_poly.pdbx_strand_id
1 'polypeptide(L)'
;MSDLYSAGSAGAGQPPLTVLAHSLRMAPMPSPKQMVSFYDPDQFEEFVKEWVPALDVKYVLVERHGGSGDHGVDVAGYLSHQRLEGQWHNYQCKRYAAALSWGTAAGEMRKMFVAAAAGEFTIPTRYVFVAPIISRSLPRQFAKPTECRTKFLQELSTTRDKLVTALTDEQRRAVEELAADTDFAMFECVDLDEMLELHKTTTHFVDRFPYAPFEQGPRQIIPPPQHHEDEARYVQRLVDVYRERFPSAISGLEDVPTVEEADEHLKRQREAFYAAEAVRVFARDATQPAYFERVKKDVYDIVVEVAARSYPDGWERHGAVMAVAGTVQLTPTVLTPFVETNARKGVCHHLANEDRLTWCREGEK
;
A
#
# COMPACT_ATOMS: atom_id res chain seq x y z
N MET A 1 63.13 21.31 50.82
CA MET A 1 62.14 21.40 51.91
C MET A 1 60.82 21.80 51.28
N SER A 2 59.75 21.03 51.28
CA SER A 2 59.52 19.70 51.82
C SER A 2 58.27 19.19 51.10
N ASP A 3 58.28 17.89 50.86
CA ASP A 3 57.19 17.10 50.32
C ASP A 3 55.92 17.11 51.20
N LEU A 4 54.86 16.59 50.58
CA LEU A 4 53.68 15.93 51.14
C LEU A 4 52.60 16.84 51.74
N TYR A 5 51.43 16.84 51.09
CA TYR A 5 50.37 15.91 51.52
C TYR A 5 49.41 15.61 50.37
N SER A 6 49.34 14.31 50.07
CA SER A 6 48.39 13.66 49.18
C SER A 6 47.09 13.42 49.95
N ALA A 7 45.94 13.76 49.36
CA ALA A 7 44.64 13.27 49.79
C ALA A 7 43.92 12.73 48.55
N GLY A 8 43.68 11.41 48.57
CA GLY A 8 43.12 10.66 47.46
C GLY A 8 41.70 11.08 47.11
N SER A 9 41.44 11.19 45.82
CA SER A 9 40.10 11.17 45.24
C SER A 9 39.95 9.85 44.48
N ALA A 10 39.06 9.01 44.99
CA ALA A 10 38.67 7.75 44.38
C ALA A 10 38.16 7.99 42.96
N GLY A 11 38.68 7.23 41.99
CA GLY A 11 38.27 7.30 40.60
C GLY A 11 36.77 7.02 40.47
N ALA A 12 36.01 8.06 40.07
CA ALA A 12 34.67 7.87 39.55
C ALA A 12 34.80 7.10 38.23
N GLY A 13 34.40 5.83 38.24
CA GLY A 13 34.28 5.03 37.03
C GLY A 13 33.38 5.74 36.03
N GLN A 14 33.86 5.90 34.80
CA GLN A 14 33.04 6.42 33.71
C GLN A 14 31.76 5.56 33.61
N PRO A 15 30.56 6.15 33.55
CA PRO A 15 29.35 5.39 33.33
C PRO A 15 29.44 4.68 31.98
N PRO A 16 28.90 3.46 31.85
CA PRO A 16 28.91 2.75 30.58
C PRO A 16 28.21 3.61 29.52
N LEU A 17 28.90 3.82 28.40
CA LEU A 17 28.36 4.45 27.20
C LEU A 17 27.12 3.67 26.76
N THR A 18 25.95 4.19 27.13
CA THR A 18 24.68 3.69 26.62
C THR A 18 24.57 4.20 25.19
N VAL A 19 24.95 3.36 24.23
CA VAL A 19 24.63 3.60 22.82
C VAL A 19 23.13 3.43 22.69
N LEU A 20 22.40 4.54 22.76
CA LEU A 20 21.00 4.58 22.35
C LEU A 20 20.96 4.12 20.89
N ALA A 21 20.34 2.95 20.65
CA ALA A 21 20.03 2.53 19.30
C ALA A 21 19.27 3.68 18.64
N HIS A 22 19.81 4.22 17.55
CA HIS A 22 19.07 5.19 16.75
C HIS A 22 17.78 4.49 16.34
N SER A 23 16.65 4.95 16.86
CA SER A 23 15.38 4.59 16.23
C SER A 23 15.46 5.21 14.85
N LEU A 24 15.80 4.41 13.84
CA LEU A 24 15.59 4.77 12.46
C LEU A 24 14.07 4.93 12.31
N ARG A 25 13.56 6.13 12.60
CA ARG A 25 12.22 6.51 12.17
C ARG A 25 12.29 6.47 10.65
N MET A 26 11.74 5.41 10.07
CA MET A 26 11.62 5.31 8.63
C MET A 26 10.97 6.58 8.10
N ALA A 27 11.49 7.11 7.00
CA ALA A 27 10.81 8.18 6.29
C ALA A 27 9.37 7.73 5.99
N PRO A 28 8.36 8.60 6.14
CA PRO A 28 6.99 8.25 5.81
C PRO A 28 6.94 7.74 4.38
N MET A 29 6.32 6.57 4.19
CA MET A 29 6.18 5.95 2.88
C MET A 29 5.40 6.89 1.94
N PRO A 30 5.74 6.93 0.65
CA PRO A 30 5.05 7.79 -0.30
C PRO A 30 3.58 7.39 -0.39
N SER A 31 2.69 8.38 -0.44
CA SER A 31 1.26 8.15 -0.68
C SER A 31 1.03 7.55 -2.08
N PRO A 32 -0.11 6.88 -2.34
CA PRO A 32 -0.44 6.39 -3.69
C PRO A 32 -0.28 7.47 -4.78
N LYS A 33 -0.70 8.71 -4.49
CA LYS A 33 -0.52 9.86 -5.38
C LYS A 33 0.95 10.17 -5.69
N GLN A 34 1.81 10.11 -4.68
CA GLN A 34 3.25 10.26 -4.86
C GLN A 34 3.83 9.08 -5.66
N MET A 35 3.39 7.85 -5.39
CA MET A 35 3.83 6.66 -6.12
C MET A 35 3.49 6.74 -7.62
N VAL A 36 2.27 7.15 -7.98
CA VAL A 36 1.86 7.36 -9.38
C VAL A 36 2.71 8.42 -10.08
N SER A 37 3.18 9.44 -9.34
CA SER A 37 4.05 10.49 -9.91
C SER A 37 5.42 9.97 -10.34
N PHE A 38 5.83 8.79 -9.86
CA PHE A 38 7.09 8.13 -10.23
C PHE A 38 6.96 7.14 -11.40
N TYR A 39 5.75 6.87 -11.90
CA TYR A 39 5.54 5.96 -13.02
C TYR A 39 6.21 6.49 -14.30
N ASP A 40 6.75 5.57 -15.11
CA ASP A 40 7.04 5.86 -16.52
C ASP A 40 5.73 5.94 -17.34
N PRO A 41 5.75 6.36 -18.64
CA PRO A 41 4.53 6.49 -19.43
C PRO A 41 3.76 5.18 -19.56
N ASP A 42 4.45 4.08 -19.84
CA ASP A 42 3.83 2.77 -20.07
C ASP A 42 3.17 2.24 -18.79
N GLN A 43 3.84 2.42 -17.64
CA GLN A 43 3.29 2.10 -16.32
C GLN A 43 2.05 2.94 -16.00
N PHE A 44 2.05 4.20 -16.38
CA PHE A 44 0.93 5.11 -16.16
C PHE A 44 -0.27 4.75 -17.05
N GLU A 45 -0.03 4.40 -18.31
CA GLU A 45 -1.10 3.92 -19.20
C GLU A 45 -1.70 2.58 -18.72
N GLU A 46 -0.87 1.65 -18.22
CA GLU A 46 -1.40 0.42 -17.64
C GLU A 46 -2.24 0.69 -16.39
N PHE A 47 -1.82 1.65 -15.55
CA PHE A 47 -2.60 2.11 -14.40
C PHE A 47 -3.96 2.69 -14.82
N VAL A 48 -4.00 3.48 -15.89
CA VAL A 48 -5.26 3.99 -16.45
C VAL A 48 -6.13 2.85 -16.99
N LYS A 49 -5.55 1.89 -17.72
CA LYS A 49 -6.28 0.72 -18.23
C LYS A 49 -6.89 -0.13 -17.12
N GLU A 50 -6.22 -0.29 -15.98
CA GLU A 50 -6.76 -0.99 -14.81
C GLU A 50 -7.88 -0.20 -14.11
N TRP A 51 -7.80 1.13 -14.12
CA TRP A 51 -8.81 2.01 -13.54
C TRP A 51 -10.08 2.09 -14.38
N VAL A 52 -9.99 2.16 -15.72
CA VAL A 52 -11.14 2.39 -16.60
C VAL A 52 -12.31 1.41 -16.37
N PRO A 53 -12.09 0.09 -16.19
CA PRO A 53 -13.15 -0.86 -15.85
C PRO A 53 -13.87 -0.60 -14.52
N ALA A 54 -13.27 0.17 -13.60
CA ALA A 54 -13.88 0.50 -12.31
C ALA A 54 -14.92 1.63 -12.41
N LEU A 55 -14.95 2.35 -13.53
CA LEU A 55 -15.97 3.36 -13.81
C LEU A 55 -17.37 2.72 -13.90
N ASP A 56 -18.40 3.48 -13.55
CA ASP A 56 -19.81 3.08 -13.71
C ASP A 56 -20.27 3.16 -15.19
N VAL A 57 -19.44 2.62 -16.09
CA VAL A 57 -19.68 2.52 -17.53
C VAL A 57 -19.42 1.09 -17.94
N LYS A 58 -20.39 0.47 -18.62
CA LYS A 58 -20.27 -0.90 -19.11
C LYS A 58 -19.54 -0.93 -20.44
N TYR A 59 -18.23 -1.09 -20.39
CA TYR A 59 -17.43 -1.36 -21.59
C TYR A 59 -17.53 -2.82 -22.01
N VAL A 60 -17.63 -3.04 -23.33
CA VAL A 60 -17.47 -4.37 -23.94
C VAL A 60 -16.02 -4.82 -23.86
N LEU A 61 -15.10 -3.87 -24.00
CA LEU A 61 -13.65 -4.10 -24.01
C LEU A 61 -12.91 -2.81 -23.67
N VAL A 62 -11.82 -2.95 -22.91
CA VAL A 62 -10.86 -1.87 -22.64
C VAL A 62 -9.50 -2.32 -23.17
N GLU A 63 -8.92 -1.57 -24.11
CA GLU A 63 -7.63 -1.89 -24.72
C GLU A 63 -6.66 -0.70 -24.57
N ARG A 64 -5.39 -1.00 -24.32
CA ARG A 64 -4.31 -0.02 -24.43
C ARG A 64 -3.76 -0.07 -25.85
N HIS A 65 -3.65 1.10 -26.47
CA HIS A 65 -3.05 1.32 -27.77
C HIS A 65 -1.70 1.98 -27.48
N GLY A 66 -0.61 1.23 -27.63
CA GLY A 66 0.73 1.73 -27.35
C GLY A 66 1.64 1.57 -28.56
N GLY A 67 2.42 2.60 -28.87
CA GLY A 67 3.50 2.57 -29.86
C GLY A 67 3.24 3.45 -31.08
N SER A 68 4.28 3.71 -31.87
CA SER A 68 4.18 4.60 -33.03
C SER A 68 3.06 4.19 -34.00
N GLY A 69 2.05 5.04 -34.20
CA GLY A 69 0.91 4.80 -35.10
C GLY A 69 -0.43 4.63 -34.39
N ASP A 70 -0.47 4.87 -33.08
CA ASP A 70 -1.65 4.88 -32.20
C ASP A 70 -2.54 6.13 -32.35
N HIS A 71 -2.17 7.09 -33.21
CA HIS A 71 -2.96 8.28 -33.56
C HIS A 71 -3.45 9.13 -32.36
N GLY A 72 -2.83 8.99 -31.18
CA GLY A 72 -3.26 9.67 -29.94
C GLY A 72 -4.36 8.94 -29.17
N VAL A 73 -4.48 7.62 -29.32
CA VAL A 73 -5.29 6.77 -28.46
C VAL A 73 -4.33 6.03 -27.52
N ASP A 74 -4.39 6.30 -26.22
CA ASP A 74 -3.55 5.56 -25.26
C ASP A 74 -4.36 4.41 -24.65
N VAL A 75 -5.57 4.68 -24.13
CA VAL A 75 -6.51 3.65 -23.67
C VAL A 75 -7.89 3.92 -24.28
N ALA A 76 -8.46 2.91 -24.93
CA ALA A 76 -9.79 2.96 -25.53
C ALA A 76 -10.78 2.12 -24.70
N GLY A 77 -11.89 2.73 -24.30
CA GLY A 77 -13.04 2.04 -23.72
C GLY A 77 -14.14 1.89 -24.76
N TYR A 78 -14.39 0.67 -25.24
CA TYR A 78 -15.38 0.40 -26.29
C TYR A 78 -16.75 0.10 -25.71
N LEU A 79 -17.78 0.84 -26.17
CA LEU A 79 -19.17 0.61 -25.77
C LEU A 79 -19.90 -0.37 -26.71
N SER A 80 -19.26 -0.76 -27.82
CA SER A 80 -19.83 -1.69 -28.80
C SER A 80 -18.76 -2.57 -29.43
N HIS A 81 -19.18 -3.68 -30.05
CA HIS A 81 -18.28 -4.56 -30.79
C HIS A 81 -17.71 -3.95 -32.09
N GLN A 82 -18.23 -2.79 -32.53
CA GLN A 82 -17.68 -2.02 -33.66
C GLN A 82 -16.40 -1.26 -33.28
N ARG A 83 -16.00 -1.26 -32.00
CA ARG A 83 -14.75 -0.66 -31.51
C ARG A 83 -14.58 0.80 -31.95
N LEU A 84 -13.46 1.15 -32.59
CA LEU A 84 -13.14 2.50 -33.09
C LEU A 84 -14.06 2.97 -34.24
N GLU A 85 -14.84 2.07 -34.83
CA GLU A 85 -15.88 2.42 -35.82
C GLU A 85 -17.25 2.69 -35.16
N GLY A 86 -17.39 2.36 -33.86
CA GLY A 86 -18.64 2.50 -33.10
C GLY A 86 -18.58 3.61 -32.06
N GLN A 87 -19.33 3.45 -30.96
CA GLN A 87 -19.22 4.31 -29.79
C GLN A 87 -18.08 3.87 -28.88
N TRP A 88 -17.20 4.81 -28.54
CA TRP A 88 -16.03 4.58 -27.69
C TRP A 88 -15.64 5.85 -26.91
N HIS A 89 -14.83 5.67 -25.87
CA HIS A 89 -14.18 6.73 -25.09
C HIS A 89 -12.67 6.64 -25.23
N ASN A 90 -12.01 7.79 -25.42
CA ASN A 90 -10.56 7.91 -25.42
C ASN A 90 -10.08 8.40 -24.06
N TYR A 91 -9.09 7.72 -23.49
CA TYR A 91 -8.36 8.14 -22.30
C TYR A 91 -6.92 8.47 -22.70
N GLN A 92 -6.65 9.76 -22.89
CA GLN A 92 -5.34 10.27 -23.25
C GLN A 92 -4.50 10.50 -21.99
N CYS A 93 -3.52 9.65 -21.80
CA CYS A 93 -2.53 9.67 -20.74
C CYS A 93 -1.39 10.66 -21.04
N LYS A 94 -1.07 11.54 -20.10
CA LYS A 94 0.08 12.44 -20.19
C LYS A 94 0.88 12.45 -18.89
N ARG A 95 1.85 11.54 -18.82
CA ARG A 95 2.82 11.45 -17.72
C ARG A 95 3.98 12.42 -17.96
N TYR A 96 3.89 13.61 -17.35
CA TYR A 96 4.96 14.61 -17.31
C TYR A 96 5.27 15.06 -15.88
N ALA A 97 6.48 15.58 -15.66
CA ALA A 97 6.83 16.22 -14.39
C ALA A 97 6.10 17.56 -14.17
N ALA A 98 5.75 18.25 -15.25
CA ALA A 98 5.00 19.50 -15.22
C ALA A 98 3.49 19.26 -15.42
N ALA A 99 2.68 20.21 -14.98
CA ALA A 99 1.24 20.15 -15.15
C ALA A 99 0.82 20.11 -16.63
N LEU A 100 -0.15 19.27 -16.96
CA LEU A 100 -0.79 19.23 -18.27
C LEU A 100 -1.43 20.59 -18.57
N SER A 101 -0.94 21.23 -19.63
CA SER A 101 -1.35 22.55 -20.07
C SER A 101 -2.28 22.49 -21.28
N TRP A 102 -2.97 23.60 -21.55
CA TRP A 102 -3.74 23.76 -22.78
C TRP A 102 -2.92 23.50 -24.05
N GLY A 103 -1.67 23.98 -24.12
CA GLY A 103 -0.86 23.81 -25.33
C GLY A 103 -0.58 22.34 -25.65
N THR A 104 -0.36 21.54 -24.62
CA THR A 104 -0.21 20.08 -24.73
C THR A 104 -1.54 19.42 -25.11
N ALA A 105 -2.62 19.74 -24.39
CA ALA A 105 -3.95 19.18 -24.65
C ALA A 105 -4.43 19.49 -26.07
N ALA A 106 -4.31 20.74 -26.52
CA ALA A 106 -4.66 21.16 -27.88
C ALA A 106 -3.81 20.45 -28.94
N GLY A 107 -2.57 20.07 -28.65
CA GLY A 107 -1.75 19.23 -29.52
C GLY A 107 -2.34 17.84 -29.74
N GLU A 108 -2.81 17.20 -28.67
CA GLU A 108 -3.45 15.88 -28.77
C GLU A 108 -4.84 15.96 -29.41
N MET A 109 -5.61 17.01 -29.11
CA MET A 109 -6.88 17.29 -29.78
C MET A 109 -6.69 17.40 -31.30
N ARG A 110 -5.62 18.09 -31.76
CA ARG A 110 -5.28 18.15 -33.19
C ARG A 110 -4.99 16.78 -33.77
N LYS A 111 -4.22 15.93 -33.09
CA LYS A 111 -3.95 14.55 -33.53
C LYS A 111 -5.23 13.76 -33.72
N MET A 112 -6.13 13.84 -32.75
CA MET A 112 -7.43 13.17 -32.81
C MET A 112 -8.26 13.64 -34.01
N PHE A 113 -8.42 14.95 -34.21
CA PHE A 113 -9.21 15.45 -35.34
C PHE A 113 -8.57 15.14 -36.69
N VAL A 114 -7.25 15.17 -36.81
CA VAL A 114 -6.54 14.77 -38.04
C VAL A 114 -6.77 13.29 -38.36
N ALA A 115 -6.65 12.41 -37.37
CA ALA A 115 -6.87 10.97 -37.56
C ALA A 115 -8.33 10.65 -37.87
N ALA A 116 -9.28 11.28 -37.17
CA ALA A 116 -10.70 11.10 -37.43
C ALA A 116 -11.11 11.63 -38.83
N ALA A 117 -10.58 12.77 -39.26
CA ALA A 117 -10.82 13.30 -40.61
C ALA A 117 -10.22 12.41 -41.71
N ALA A 118 -9.13 11.68 -41.40
CA ALA A 118 -8.55 10.68 -42.28
C ALA A 118 -9.32 9.34 -42.29
N GLY A 119 -10.32 9.18 -41.43
CA GLY A 119 -11.14 7.96 -41.33
C GLY A 119 -10.49 6.82 -40.53
N GLU A 120 -9.44 7.08 -39.76
CA GLU A 120 -8.77 6.07 -38.93
C GLU A 120 -9.69 5.57 -37.80
N PHE A 121 -10.59 6.43 -37.31
CA PHE A 121 -11.62 6.11 -36.32
C PHE A 121 -12.74 7.14 -36.32
N THR A 122 -13.87 6.81 -35.69
CA THR A 122 -14.93 7.78 -35.38
C THR A 122 -14.53 8.69 -34.23
N ILE A 123 -15.06 9.91 -34.19
CA ILE A 123 -14.86 10.81 -33.04
C ILE A 123 -15.35 10.11 -31.76
N PRO A 124 -14.53 10.02 -30.71
CA PRO A 124 -14.95 9.38 -29.47
C PRO A 124 -16.06 10.21 -28.81
N THR A 125 -17.00 9.52 -28.16
CA THR A 125 -18.10 10.18 -27.45
C THR A 125 -17.63 10.91 -26.18
N ARG A 126 -16.47 10.52 -25.63
CA ARG A 126 -15.75 11.21 -24.56
C ARG A 126 -14.24 11.15 -24.81
N TYR A 127 -13.54 12.25 -24.54
CA TYR A 127 -12.10 12.36 -24.63
C TYR A 127 -11.55 12.88 -23.30
N VAL A 128 -11.00 11.97 -22.53
CA VAL A 128 -10.61 12.21 -21.15
C VAL A 128 -9.10 12.36 -21.06
N PHE A 129 -8.63 13.53 -20.64
CA PHE A 129 -7.23 13.73 -20.32
C PHE A 129 -6.92 13.21 -18.91
N VAL A 130 -5.95 12.31 -18.83
CA VAL A 130 -5.49 11.70 -17.58
C VAL A 130 -4.01 12.03 -17.40
N ALA A 131 -3.69 12.72 -16.30
CA ALA A 131 -2.31 13.11 -16.01
C ALA A 131 -2.11 13.22 -14.49
N PRO A 132 -0.89 12.99 -13.97
CA PRO A 132 -0.64 13.14 -12.53
C PRO A 132 -0.88 14.55 -12.01
N ILE A 133 -0.64 15.55 -12.86
CA ILE A 133 -0.81 16.97 -12.53
C ILE A 133 -1.50 17.65 -13.72
N ILE A 134 -2.63 18.31 -13.48
CA ILE A 134 -3.36 19.08 -14.48
C ILE A 134 -3.37 20.56 -14.09
N SER A 135 -3.12 21.45 -15.05
CA SER A 135 -3.14 22.89 -14.78
C SER A 135 -4.56 23.35 -14.44
N ARG A 136 -4.71 24.20 -13.42
CA ARG A 136 -6.02 24.71 -12.96
C ARG A 136 -6.84 25.41 -14.05
N SER A 137 -6.20 25.92 -15.10
CA SER A 137 -6.86 26.57 -16.22
C SER A 137 -7.49 25.60 -17.21
N LEU A 138 -6.98 24.38 -17.34
CA LEU A 138 -7.44 23.43 -18.36
C LEU A 138 -8.87 22.92 -18.08
N PRO A 139 -9.22 22.39 -16.89
CA PRO A 139 -10.61 22.03 -16.59
C PRO A 139 -11.57 23.22 -16.69
N ARG A 140 -11.13 24.43 -16.33
CA ARG A 140 -11.94 25.65 -16.48
C ARG A 140 -12.24 26.00 -17.93
N GLN A 141 -11.34 25.67 -18.86
CA GLN A 141 -11.57 25.85 -20.30
C GLN A 141 -12.58 24.82 -20.80
N PHE A 142 -12.42 23.54 -20.42
CA PHE A 142 -13.37 22.48 -20.79
C PHE A 142 -14.76 22.66 -20.18
N ALA A 143 -14.86 23.29 -19.01
CA ALA A 143 -16.14 23.68 -18.40
C ALA A 143 -16.93 24.70 -19.24
N LYS A 144 -16.35 25.25 -20.32
CA LYS A 144 -17.02 26.14 -21.27
C LYS A 144 -16.82 25.66 -22.72
N PRO A 145 -17.54 24.62 -23.16
CA PRO A 145 -17.31 23.97 -24.45
C PRO A 145 -17.30 24.92 -25.66
N THR A 146 -18.23 25.87 -25.72
CA THR A 146 -18.32 26.83 -26.85
C THR A 146 -17.11 27.78 -26.91
N GLU A 147 -16.64 28.29 -25.77
CA GLU A 147 -15.44 29.13 -25.68
C GLU A 147 -14.19 28.30 -26.02
N CYS A 148 -14.12 27.05 -25.51
CA CYS A 148 -13.06 26.10 -25.81
C CYS A 148 -12.94 25.80 -27.31
N ARG A 149 -14.06 25.51 -27.98
CA ARG A 149 -14.10 25.26 -29.42
C ARG A 149 -13.64 26.48 -30.21
N THR A 150 -14.16 27.66 -29.87
CA THR A 150 -13.77 28.93 -30.52
C THR A 150 -12.26 29.16 -30.42
N LYS A 151 -11.69 28.97 -29.22
CA LYS A 151 -10.26 29.11 -28.98
C LYS A 151 -9.45 28.07 -29.76
N PHE A 152 -9.88 26.81 -29.76
CA PHE A 152 -9.20 25.74 -30.48
C PHE A 152 -9.16 26.02 -31.99
N LEU A 153 -10.28 26.43 -32.59
CA LEU A 153 -10.35 26.75 -34.02
C LEU A 153 -9.45 27.95 -34.39
N GLN A 154 -9.41 28.98 -33.54
CA GLN A 154 -8.49 30.11 -33.73
C GLN A 154 -7.03 29.66 -33.73
N GLU A 155 -6.64 28.82 -32.78
CA GLU A 155 -5.29 28.28 -32.70
C GLU A 155 -4.98 27.28 -33.82
N LEU A 156 -5.97 26.51 -34.28
CA LEU A 156 -5.86 25.58 -35.41
C LEU A 156 -5.53 26.32 -36.70
N SER A 157 -6.19 27.46 -36.94
CA SER A 157 -5.99 28.28 -38.17
C SER A 157 -4.57 28.87 -38.28
N THR A 158 -3.88 29.04 -37.16
CA THR A 158 -2.54 29.68 -37.07
C THR A 158 -1.45 28.73 -36.60
N THR A 159 -1.75 27.44 -36.45
CA THR A 159 -0.82 26.46 -35.89
C THR A 159 0.40 26.23 -36.79
N ARG A 160 1.55 26.00 -36.15
CA ARG A 160 2.79 25.56 -36.81
C ARG A 160 3.08 24.07 -36.55
N ASP A 161 2.09 23.36 -36.03
CA ASP A 161 2.18 21.93 -35.78
C ASP A 161 2.41 21.19 -37.10
N LYS A 162 3.52 20.45 -37.19
CA LYS A 162 3.93 19.74 -38.41
C LYS A 162 2.85 18.79 -38.91
N LEU A 163 2.10 18.20 -37.98
CA LEU A 163 0.97 17.32 -38.28
C LEU A 163 -0.05 18.02 -39.18
N VAL A 164 -0.39 19.28 -38.87
CA VAL A 164 -1.41 20.03 -39.60
C VAL A 164 -0.81 20.76 -40.80
N THR A 165 0.41 21.28 -40.70
CA THR A 165 1.07 21.97 -41.83
C THR A 165 1.48 21.02 -42.97
N ALA A 166 1.58 19.72 -42.71
CA ALA A 166 1.84 18.71 -43.75
C ALA A 166 0.59 18.29 -44.54
N LEU A 167 -0.61 18.68 -44.08
CA LEU A 167 -1.87 18.37 -44.76
C LEU A 167 -2.04 19.21 -46.04
N THR A 168 -2.72 18.62 -47.02
CA THR A 168 -3.25 19.38 -48.17
C THR A 168 -4.34 20.34 -47.74
N ASP A 169 -4.66 21.33 -48.58
CA ASP A 169 -5.74 22.30 -48.29
C ASP A 169 -7.10 21.62 -48.08
N GLU A 170 -7.38 20.55 -48.83
CA GLU A 170 -8.62 19.77 -48.70
C GLU A 170 -8.68 19.05 -47.36
N GLN A 171 -7.61 18.35 -46.97
CA GLN A 171 -7.53 17.67 -45.68
C GLN A 171 -7.62 18.65 -44.51
N ARG A 172 -6.98 19.83 -44.62
CA ARG A 172 -7.05 20.87 -43.60
C ARG A 172 -8.49 21.37 -43.42
N ARG A 173 -9.22 21.62 -44.52
CA ARG A 173 -10.62 22.02 -44.46
C ARG A 173 -11.48 20.93 -43.80
N ALA A 174 -11.28 19.66 -44.15
CA ALA A 174 -11.99 18.55 -43.53
C ALA A 174 -11.77 18.50 -42.00
N VAL A 175 -10.55 18.74 -41.53
CA VAL A 175 -10.22 18.81 -40.09
C VAL A 175 -10.89 20.01 -39.41
N GLU A 176 -10.87 21.18 -40.06
CA GLU A 176 -11.49 22.41 -39.54
C GLU A 176 -13.02 22.29 -39.46
N GLU A 177 -13.67 21.75 -40.49
CA GLU A 177 -15.10 21.47 -40.53
C GLU A 177 -15.50 20.45 -39.47
N LEU A 178 -14.77 19.34 -39.37
CA LEU A 178 -15.00 18.31 -38.36
C LEU A 178 -14.88 18.89 -36.93
N ALA A 179 -13.85 19.70 -36.67
CA ALA A 179 -13.69 20.35 -35.37
C ALA A 179 -14.78 21.41 -35.10
N ALA A 180 -15.27 22.10 -36.12
CA ALA A 180 -16.35 23.09 -35.97
C ALA A 180 -17.70 22.43 -35.64
N ASP A 181 -17.99 21.29 -36.27
CA ASP A 181 -19.23 20.53 -36.09
C ASP A 181 -19.24 19.66 -34.82
N THR A 182 -18.06 19.38 -34.25
CA THR A 182 -17.93 18.59 -33.03
C THR A 182 -18.38 19.38 -31.79
N ASP A 183 -19.10 18.70 -30.89
CA ASP A 183 -19.41 19.21 -29.56
C ASP A 183 -18.21 19.02 -28.62
N PHE A 184 -17.62 20.13 -28.18
CA PHE A 184 -16.45 20.13 -27.30
C PHE A 184 -16.76 19.76 -25.84
N ALA A 185 -18.03 19.51 -25.50
CA ALA A 185 -18.40 18.96 -24.20
C ALA A 185 -17.82 17.55 -23.96
N MET A 186 -17.34 16.88 -25.01
CA MET A 186 -16.64 15.59 -24.92
C MET A 186 -15.29 15.66 -24.20
N PHE A 187 -14.64 16.83 -24.13
CA PHE A 187 -13.29 16.96 -23.55
C PHE A 187 -13.35 17.12 -22.04
N GLU A 188 -12.66 16.24 -21.33
CA GLU A 188 -12.70 16.16 -19.88
C GLU A 188 -11.29 16.05 -19.28
N CYS A 189 -11.18 16.32 -17.99
CA CYS A 189 -10.00 16.04 -17.19
C CYS A 189 -10.44 15.22 -15.98
N VAL A 190 -9.63 14.24 -15.58
CA VAL A 190 -9.86 13.46 -14.37
C VAL A 190 -8.95 13.95 -13.26
N ASP A 191 -9.51 14.10 -12.06
CA ASP A 191 -8.74 14.33 -10.86
C ASP A 191 -8.06 13.04 -10.38
N LEU A 192 -6.76 13.10 -10.10
CA LEU A 192 -6.01 11.91 -9.70
C LEU A 192 -6.47 11.35 -8.34
N ASP A 193 -6.97 12.17 -7.43
CA ASP A 193 -7.48 11.68 -6.14
C ASP A 193 -8.79 10.91 -6.35
N GLU A 194 -9.70 11.40 -7.19
CA GLU A 194 -10.92 10.67 -7.59
C GLU A 194 -10.58 9.35 -8.30
N MET A 195 -9.59 9.37 -9.19
CA MET A 195 -9.10 8.18 -9.87
C MET A 195 -8.58 7.15 -8.87
N LEU A 196 -7.76 7.58 -7.90
CA LEU A 196 -7.21 6.71 -6.86
C LEU A 196 -8.29 6.14 -5.96
N GLU A 197 -9.29 6.93 -5.57
CA GLU A 197 -10.40 6.47 -4.73
C GLU A 197 -11.20 5.38 -5.43
N LEU A 198 -11.48 5.54 -6.72
CA LEU A 198 -12.17 4.50 -7.48
C LEU A 198 -11.27 3.28 -7.70
N HIS A 199 -9.98 3.49 -7.99
CA HIS A 199 -9.03 2.39 -8.16
C HIS A 199 -8.90 1.53 -6.89
N LYS A 200 -9.09 2.09 -5.67
CA LYS A 200 -9.13 1.32 -4.40
C LYS A 200 -10.13 0.17 -4.41
N THR A 201 -11.19 0.26 -5.22
CA THR A 201 -12.22 -0.77 -5.33
C THR A 201 -11.82 -1.94 -6.23
N THR A 202 -10.73 -1.81 -6.98
CA THR A 202 -10.20 -2.85 -7.87
C THR A 202 -9.27 -3.79 -7.12
N THR A 203 -9.14 -5.03 -7.61
CA THR A 203 -8.17 -6.00 -7.09
C THR A 203 -6.71 -5.55 -7.30
N HIS A 204 -6.46 -4.65 -8.26
CA HIS A 204 -5.12 -4.17 -8.60
C HIS A 204 -4.55 -3.16 -7.60
N PHE A 205 -5.38 -2.54 -6.74
CA PHE A 205 -4.91 -1.50 -5.83
C PHE A 205 -3.85 -1.99 -4.86
N VAL A 206 -4.04 -3.17 -4.27
CA VAL A 206 -3.11 -3.74 -3.29
C VAL A 206 -1.78 -4.09 -3.94
N ASP A 207 -1.79 -4.55 -5.19
CA ASP A 207 -0.57 -4.87 -5.94
C ASP A 207 0.24 -3.62 -6.30
N ARG A 208 -0.43 -2.52 -6.65
CA ARG A 208 0.22 -1.24 -7.00
C ARG A 208 0.66 -0.42 -5.80
N PHE A 209 -0.15 -0.41 -4.75
CA PHE A 209 0.03 0.43 -3.57
C PHE A 209 0.07 -0.42 -2.31
N PRO A 210 0.98 -1.42 -2.22
CA PRO A 210 1.00 -2.32 -1.09
C PRO A 210 1.27 -1.58 0.21
N TYR A 211 1.96 -0.43 0.18
CA TYR A 211 2.34 0.34 1.37
C TYR A 211 1.38 1.49 1.72
N ALA A 212 0.23 1.61 1.05
CA ALA A 212 -0.75 2.62 1.39
C ALA A 212 -1.25 2.38 2.84
N PRO A 213 -1.26 3.40 3.72
CA PRO A 213 -1.85 3.24 5.04
C PRO A 213 -3.31 2.85 4.89
N PHE A 214 -3.69 1.71 5.46
CA PHE A 214 -5.10 1.36 5.54
C PHE A 214 -5.80 2.34 6.47
N GLU A 215 -6.91 2.92 6.01
CA GLU A 215 -7.75 3.81 6.83
C GLU A 215 -8.26 3.08 8.08
N GLN A 216 -8.38 1.76 8.01
CA GLN A 216 -8.73 0.87 9.11
C GLN A 216 -7.64 -0.19 9.24
N GLY A 217 -6.88 -0.17 10.34
CA GLY A 217 -5.93 -1.23 10.67
C GLY A 217 -6.62 -2.54 11.09
N PRO A 218 -5.86 -3.52 11.62
CA PRO A 218 -6.42 -4.73 12.20
C PRO A 218 -7.52 -4.42 13.22
N ARG A 219 -8.67 -5.08 13.08
CA ARG A 219 -9.74 -4.97 14.06
C ARG A 219 -9.30 -5.65 15.35
N GLN A 220 -9.37 -4.93 16.47
CA GLN A 220 -9.07 -5.52 17.77
C GLN A 220 -9.97 -6.72 18.03
N ILE A 221 -9.37 -7.85 18.37
CA ILE A 221 -10.07 -9.05 18.82
C ILE A 221 -9.96 -9.10 20.34
N ILE A 222 -11.10 -9.10 21.02
CA ILE A 222 -11.15 -9.26 22.48
C ILE A 222 -11.08 -10.76 22.78
N PRO A 223 -10.15 -11.23 23.64
CA PRO A 223 -10.09 -12.63 24.02
C PRO A 223 -11.44 -13.12 24.56
N PRO A 224 -12.02 -14.21 24.02
CA PRO A 224 -13.26 -14.76 24.52
C PRO A 224 -13.06 -15.32 25.94
N PRO A 225 -14.10 -15.35 26.79
CA PRO A 225 -14.00 -15.91 28.13
C PRO A 225 -13.59 -17.38 28.13
N GLN A 226 -14.03 -18.15 27.14
CA GLN A 226 -13.69 -19.56 26.95
C GLN A 226 -12.52 -19.71 25.98
N HIS A 227 -11.66 -20.71 26.21
CA HIS A 227 -10.55 -21.02 25.31
C HIS A 227 -11.04 -21.72 24.05
N HIS A 228 -10.51 -21.31 22.89
CA HIS A 228 -10.73 -22.01 21.62
C HIS A 228 -9.69 -23.11 21.38
N GLU A 229 -9.95 -24.04 20.45
CA GLU A 229 -9.00 -25.10 20.09
C GLU A 229 -7.65 -24.54 19.61
N ASP A 230 -7.69 -23.40 18.90
CA ASP A 230 -6.50 -22.70 18.42
C ASP A 230 -5.64 -22.10 19.54
N GLU A 231 -6.13 -22.02 20.78
CA GLU A 231 -5.35 -21.59 21.95
C GLU A 231 -4.71 -22.77 22.69
N ALA A 232 -5.18 -24.00 22.46
CA ALA A 232 -4.96 -25.12 23.37
C ALA A 232 -3.46 -25.44 23.57
N ARG A 233 -2.67 -25.40 22.49
CA ARG A 233 -1.27 -25.82 22.55
C ARG A 233 -0.38 -24.84 23.30
N TYR A 234 -0.43 -23.55 22.98
CA TYR A 234 0.38 -22.55 23.69
C TYR A 234 -0.11 -22.35 25.13
N VAL A 235 -1.43 -22.43 25.38
CA VAL A 235 -1.98 -22.36 26.74
C VAL A 235 -1.44 -23.53 27.58
N GLN A 236 -1.39 -24.74 27.03
CA GLN A 236 -0.77 -25.87 27.71
C GLN A 236 0.72 -25.60 28.02
N ARG A 237 1.49 -25.02 27.08
CA ARG A 237 2.89 -24.64 27.34
C ARG A 237 3.02 -23.61 28.47
N LEU A 238 2.09 -22.66 28.58
CA LEU A 238 2.06 -21.71 29.70
C LEU A 238 1.70 -22.40 31.02
N VAL A 239 0.76 -23.34 31.02
CA VAL A 239 0.45 -24.14 32.21
C VAL A 239 1.66 -24.95 32.67
N ASP A 240 2.45 -25.50 31.75
CA ASP A 240 3.70 -26.19 32.10
C ASP A 240 4.71 -25.25 32.77
N VAL A 241 4.84 -24.02 32.25
CA VAL A 241 5.65 -22.94 32.86
C VAL A 241 5.17 -22.62 34.28
N TYR A 242 3.86 -22.54 34.48
CA TYR A 242 3.31 -22.25 35.80
C TYR A 242 3.46 -23.41 36.78
N ARG A 243 3.33 -24.66 36.29
CA ARG A 243 3.55 -25.87 37.10
C ARG A 243 4.99 -25.98 37.57
N GLU A 244 5.96 -25.64 36.73
CA GLU A 244 7.38 -25.62 37.11
C GLU A 244 7.66 -24.57 38.20
N ARG A 245 7.05 -23.39 38.09
CA ARG A 245 7.22 -22.26 39.03
C ARG A 245 6.46 -22.46 40.35
N PHE A 246 5.26 -23.02 40.29
CA PHE A 246 4.33 -23.15 41.41
C PHE A 246 3.86 -24.62 41.59
N PRO A 247 4.78 -25.59 41.78
CA PRO A 247 4.48 -27.02 41.71
C PRO A 247 3.47 -27.52 42.76
N SER A 248 3.34 -26.80 43.88
CA SER A 248 2.39 -27.16 44.95
C SER A 248 0.99 -26.55 44.77
N ALA A 249 0.83 -25.59 43.86
CA ALA A 249 -0.40 -24.82 43.70
C ALA A 249 -1.07 -25.02 42.33
N ILE A 250 -0.30 -25.31 41.28
CA ILE A 250 -0.82 -25.42 39.91
C ILE A 250 -0.51 -26.81 39.37
N SER A 251 -1.54 -27.61 39.13
CA SER A 251 -1.46 -28.90 38.45
C SER A 251 -2.05 -28.83 37.04
N GLY A 252 -3.08 -28.03 36.84
CA GLY A 252 -3.78 -27.81 35.57
C GLY A 252 -4.18 -26.36 35.32
N LEU A 253 -4.90 -26.12 34.23
CA LEU A 253 -5.37 -24.78 33.82
C LEU A 253 -6.39 -24.21 34.82
N GLU A 254 -7.21 -25.08 35.40
CA GLU A 254 -8.23 -24.78 36.39
C GLU A 254 -7.67 -24.21 37.70
N ASP A 255 -6.40 -24.50 38.01
CA ASP A 255 -5.72 -24.02 39.21
C ASP A 255 -5.10 -22.63 39.02
N VAL A 256 -4.88 -22.21 37.77
CA VAL A 256 -4.21 -20.93 37.44
C VAL A 256 -4.89 -19.73 38.10
N PRO A 257 -6.24 -19.60 38.12
CA PRO A 257 -6.92 -18.51 38.81
C PRO A 257 -6.67 -18.42 40.32
N THR A 258 -6.16 -19.49 40.95
CA THR A 258 -5.87 -19.51 42.39
C THR A 258 -4.56 -18.83 42.76
N VAL A 259 -3.68 -18.59 41.79
CA VAL A 259 -2.39 -17.90 41.94
C VAL A 259 -2.44 -16.61 41.13
N GLU A 260 -2.59 -15.48 41.82
CA GLU A 260 -2.79 -14.15 41.20
C GLU A 260 -1.73 -13.81 40.14
N GLU A 261 -0.45 -14.08 40.42
CA GLU A 261 0.65 -13.83 39.48
C GLU A 261 0.50 -14.62 38.17
N ALA A 262 0.07 -15.88 38.25
CA ALA A 262 -0.13 -16.75 37.08
C ALA A 262 -1.40 -16.38 36.31
N ASP A 263 -2.49 -16.04 37.01
CA ASP A 263 -3.76 -15.61 36.42
C ASP A 263 -3.59 -14.31 35.62
N GLU A 264 -2.99 -13.29 36.22
CA GLU A 264 -2.72 -12.04 35.53
C GLU A 264 -1.79 -12.23 34.33
N HIS A 265 -0.76 -13.07 34.49
CA HIS A 265 0.16 -13.36 33.41
C HIS A 265 -0.55 -14.06 32.25
N LEU A 266 -1.39 -15.07 32.51
CA LEU A 266 -2.17 -15.75 31.48
C LEU A 266 -3.09 -14.79 30.73
N LYS A 267 -3.80 -13.91 31.44
CA LYS A 267 -4.65 -12.88 30.81
C LYS A 267 -3.87 -12.01 29.83
N ARG A 268 -2.71 -11.47 30.25
CA ARG A 268 -1.82 -10.68 29.39
C ARG A 268 -1.30 -11.49 28.17
N GLN A 269 -1.02 -12.78 28.35
CA GLN A 269 -0.59 -13.63 27.23
C GLN A 269 -1.71 -13.93 26.25
N ARG A 270 -2.95 -14.11 26.71
CA ARG A 270 -4.12 -14.25 25.84
C ARG A 270 -4.38 -12.98 25.04
N GLU A 271 -4.29 -11.81 25.66
CA GLU A 271 -4.38 -10.53 24.94
C GLU A 271 -3.32 -10.41 23.84
N ALA A 272 -2.07 -10.82 24.12
CA ALA A 272 -1.00 -10.84 23.12
C ALA A 272 -1.32 -11.79 21.95
N PHE A 273 -1.79 -13.01 22.22
CA PHE A 273 -2.21 -13.96 21.19
C PHE A 273 -3.29 -13.37 20.26
N TYR A 274 -4.35 -12.81 20.83
CA TYR A 274 -5.43 -12.22 20.03
C TYR A 274 -5.02 -10.94 19.30
N ALA A 275 -4.04 -10.19 19.80
CA ALA A 275 -3.42 -9.09 19.05
C ALA A 275 -2.68 -9.61 17.80
N ALA A 276 -2.00 -10.76 17.88
CA ALA A 276 -1.37 -11.38 16.72
C ALA A 276 -2.40 -11.97 15.74
N GLU A 277 -3.47 -12.60 16.23
CA GLU A 277 -4.58 -13.07 15.40
C GLU A 277 -5.27 -11.94 14.64
N ALA A 278 -5.48 -10.78 15.27
CA ALA A 278 -6.02 -9.60 14.60
C ALA A 278 -5.17 -9.21 13.38
N VAL A 279 -3.84 -9.17 13.56
CA VAL A 279 -2.90 -8.87 12.47
C VAL A 279 -2.92 -9.97 11.40
N ARG A 280 -3.00 -11.24 11.78
CA ARG A 280 -3.07 -12.38 10.84
C ARG A 280 -4.33 -12.33 9.97
N VAL A 281 -5.49 -12.08 10.58
CA VAL A 281 -6.77 -11.94 9.89
C VAL A 281 -6.72 -10.74 8.94
N PHE A 282 -6.22 -9.60 9.41
CA PHE A 282 -6.01 -8.43 8.57
C PHE A 282 -5.07 -8.70 7.40
N ALA A 283 -4.00 -9.46 7.62
CA ALA A 283 -3.08 -9.83 6.57
C ALA A 283 -3.75 -10.64 5.46
N ARG A 284 -4.62 -11.58 5.85
CA ARG A 284 -5.40 -12.44 4.96
C ARG A 284 -6.45 -11.65 4.17
N ASP A 285 -7.19 -10.77 4.84
CA ASP A 285 -8.38 -10.14 4.28
C ASP A 285 -8.08 -8.85 3.51
N ALA A 286 -7.05 -8.09 3.92
CA ALA A 286 -6.76 -6.75 3.39
C ALA A 286 -5.40 -6.62 2.70
N THR A 287 -4.51 -7.61 2.81
CA THR A 287 -3.15 -7.54 2.25
C THR A 287 -2.77 -8.84 1.50
N GLN A 288 -1.62 -9.42 1.82
CA GLN A 288 -1.18 -10.74 1.40
C GLN A 288 -0.89 -11.61 2.65
N PRO A 289 -1.41 -12.86 2.72
CA PRO A 289 -1.12 -13.76 3.84
C PRO A 289 0.38 -13.98 4.11
N ALA A 290 1.21 -13.92 3.06
CA ALA A 290 2.66 -14.10 3.14
C ALA A 290 3.37 -13.04 4.00
N TYR A 291 2.79 -11.85 4.18
CA TYR A 291 3.37 -10.81 5.03
C TYR A 291 3.32 -11.19 6.52
N PHE A 292 2.26 -11.85 6.99
CA PHE A 292 2.22 -12.32 8.36
C PHE A 292 3.23 -13.45 8.60
N GLU A 293 3.40 -14.35 7.64
CA GLU A 293 4.45 -15.37 7.71
C GLU A 293 5.87 -14.77 7.73
N ARG A 294 6.06 -13.61 7.10
CA ARG A 294 7.32 -12.85 7.21
C ARG A 294 7.54 -12.32 8.63
N VAL A 295 6.52 -11.71 9.24
CA VAL A 295 6.58 -11.25 10.64
C VAL A 295 6.88 -12.41 11.59
N LYS A 296 6.21 -13.56 11.42
CA LYS A 296 6.49 -14.78 12.19
C LYS A 296 7.94 -15.23 12.04
N LYS A 297 8.47 -15.21 10.81
CA LYS A 297 9.86 -15.57 10.56
C LYS A 297 10.83 -14.62 11.26
N ASP A 298 10.64 -13.31 11.12
CA ASP A 298 11.52 -12.30 11.72
C ASP A 298 11.56 -12.43 13.26
N VAL A 299 10.41 -12.68 13.88
CA VAL A 299 10.34 -12.96 15.33
C VAL A 299 11.04 -14.28 15.66
N TYR A 300 10.74 -15.36 14.93
CA TYR A 300 11.30 -16.70 15.17
C TYR A 300 12.83 -16.70 15.13
N ASP A 301 13.43 -16.11 14.09
CA ASP A 301 14.88 -16.10 13.85
C ASP A 301 15.65 -15.51 15.03
N ILE A 302 15.03 -14.64 15.84
CA ILE A 302 15.63 -14.04 17.03
C ILE A 302 15.27 -14.83 18.30
N VAL A 303 13.99 -15.14 18.51
CA VAL A 303 13.54 -15.71 19.78
C VAL A 303 14.00 -17.15 20.00
N VAL A 304 14.27 -17.89 18.92
CA VAL A 304 14.77 -19.28 19.02
C VAL A 304 16.14 -19.33 19.71
N GLU A 305 17.03 -18.39 19.40
CA GLU A 305 18.36 -18.27 20.01
C GLU A 305 18.28 -17.87 21.49
N VAL A 306 17.27 -17.10 21.87
CA VAL A 306 17.02 -16.72 23.27
C VAL A 306 16.46 -17.91 24.04
N ALA A 307 15.43 -18.56 23.49
CA ALA A 307 14.83 -19.76 24.08
C ALA A 307 15.84 -20.91 24.22
N ALA A 308 16.87 -20.93 23.37
CA ALA A 308 17.93 -21.94 23.40
C ALA A 308 18.81 -21.90 24.66
N ARG A 309 18.88 -20.76 25.34
CA ARG A 309 19.76 -20.54 26.50
C ARG A 309 19.27 -21.27 27.75
N SER A 310 20.17 -21.39 28.73
CA SER A 310 19.86 -21.92 30.06
C SER A 310 19.19 -20.85 30.92
N TYR A 311 18.12 -21.25 31.59
CA TYR A 311 17.35 -20.42 32.52
C TYR A 311 17.03 -21.24 33.78
N PRO A 312 16.78 -20.59 34.93
CA PRO A 312 16.41 -21.29 36.16
C PRO A 312 15.10 -22.07 36.05
N ASP A 313 14.15 -21.58 35.26
CA ASP A 313 12.86 -22.23 35.01
C ASP A 313 12.27 -21.75 33.67
N GLY A 314 11.17 -22.38 33.25
CA GLY A 314 10.43 -21.97 32.07
C GLY A 314 9.80 -20.57 32.16
N TRP A 315 9.59 -20.03 33.37
CA TRP A 315 9.02 -18.69 33.57
C TRP A 315 10.03 -17.62 33.16
N GLU A 316 11.27 -17.72 33.64
CA GLU A 316 12.36 -16.83 33.26
C GLU A 316 12.71 -16.95 31.77
N ARG A 317 12.67 -18.17 31.22
CA ARG A 317 12.85 -18.39 29.76
C ARG A 317 11.75 -17.69 28.96
N HIS A 318 10.49 -17.90 29.32
CA HIS A 318 9.35 -17.26 28.67
C HIS A 318 9.46 -15.73 28.76
N GLY A 319 9.76 -15.20 29.95
CA GLY A 319 9.95 -13.76 30.17
C GLY A 319 11.04 -13.16 29.28
N ALA A 320 12.21 -13.82 29.20
CA ALA A 320 13.31 -13.39 28.33
C ALA A 320 12.93 -13.41 26.85
N VAL A 321 12.23 -14.45 26.40
CA VAL A 321 11.71 -14.57 25.04
C VAL A 321 10.73 -13.43 24.72
N MET A 322 9.77 -13.16 25.61
CA MET A 322 8.78 -12.09 25.41
C MET A 322 9.40 -10.69 25.39
N ALA A 323 10.42 -10.46 26.22
CA ALA A 323 11.15 -9.20 26.24
C ALA A 323 11.84 -8.94 24.90
N VAL A 324 12.52 -9.95 24.35
CA VAL A 324 13.19 -9.84 23.05
C VAL A 324 12.17 -9.74 21.92
N ALA A 325 11.14 -10.60 21.89
CA ALA A 325 10.06 -10.57 20.91
C ALA A 325 9.45 -9.17 20.77
N GLY A 326 9.18 -8.51 21.90
CA GLY A 326 8.62 -7.15 21.93
C GLY A 326 9.47 -6.07 21.27
N THR A 327 10.75 -6.34 20.98
CA THR A 327 11.71 -5.38 20.42
C THR A 327 12.26 -5.78 19.04
N VAL A 328 11.81 -6.91 18.49
CA VAL A 328 12.28 -7.40 17.18
C VAL A 328 12.01 -6.37 16.09
N GLN A 329 13.06 -6.07 15.33
CA GLN A 329 12.97 -5.29 14.09
C GLN A 329 12.37 -6.17 13.00
N LEU A 330 11.31 -5.68 12.37
CA LEU A 330 10.57 -6.42 11.35
C LEU A 330 11.02 -5.98 9.96
N THR A 331 11.06 -6.92 9.04
CA THR A 331 11.17 -6.64 7.61
C THR A 331 10.07 -5.65 7.21
N PRO A 332 10.40 -4.53 6.53
CA PRO A 332 9.40 -3.54 6.15
C PRO A 332 8.35 -4.10 5.19
N THR A 333 7.10 -4.15 5.66
CA THR A 333 5.90 -4.51 4.90
C THR A 333 4.76 -3.57 5.29
N VAL A 334 3.62 -3.67 4.62
CA VAL A 334 2.43 -2.90 5.01
C VAL A 334 1.84 -3.31 6.35
N LEU A 335 2.15 -4.51 6.84
CA LEU A 335 1.72 -4.94 8.16
C LEU A 335 2.56 -4.30 9.28
N THR A 336 3.81 -3.94 9.00
CA THR A 336 4.78 -3.49 10.01
C THR A 336 4.27 -2.36 10.92
N PRO A 337 3.56 -1.33 10.42
CA PRO A 337 2.98 -0.29 11.27
C PRO A 337 1.93 -0.79 12.27
N PHE A 338 1.24 -1.90 11.96
CA PHE A 338 0.18 -2.48 12.79
C PHE A 338 0.67 -3.61 13.71
N VAL A 339 1.89 -4.11 13.49
CA VAL A 339 2.51 -5.09 14.38
C VAL A 339 3.09 -4.35 15.59
N GLU A 340 2.26 -4.13 16.59
CA GLU A 340 2.66 -3.52 17.86
C GLU A 340 3.35 -4.54 18.79
N THR A 341 3.85 -4.07 19.94
CA THR A 341 4.57 -4.89 20.93
C THR A 341 3.80 -6.15 21.33
N ASN A 342 2.48 -6.02 21.57
CA ASN A 342 1.65 -7.17 21.95
C ASN A 342 1.49 -8.18 20.82
N ALA A 343 1.34 -7.73 19.58
CA ALA A 343 1.29 -8.63 18.43
C ALA A 343 2.60 -9.40 18.23
N ARG A 344 3.77 -8.75 18.45
CA ARG A 344 5.06 -9.46 18.42
C ARG A 344 5.16 -10.56 19.48
N LYS A 345 4.68 -10.30 20.69
CA LYS A 345 4.60 -11.30 21.77
C LYS A 345 3.62 -12.42 21.41
N GLY A 346 2.46 -12.08 20.85
CA GLY A 346 1.47 -13.04 20.39
C GLY A 346 1.98 -13.99 19.31
N VAL A 347 2.85 -13.51 18.43
CA VAL A 347 3.52 -14.36 17.43
C VAL A 347 4.30 -15.51 18.07
N CYS A 348 4.89 -15.32 19.25
CA CYS A 348 5.53 -16.42 19.99
C CYS A 348 4.54 -17.51 20.40
N HIS A 349 3.29 -17.15 20.70
CA HIS A 349 2.22 -18.10 21.00
C HIS A 349 1.80 -18.89 19.75
N HIS A 350 1.75 -18.25 18.57
CA HIS A 350 1.55 -18.97 17.30
C HIS A 350 2.70 -19.95 17.03
N LEU A 351 3.95 -19.54 17.28
CA LEU A 351 5.11 -20.43 17.14
C LEU A 351 5.06 -21.60 18.14
N ALA A 352 4.57 -21.38 19.37
CA ALA A 352 4.36 -22.43 20.35
C ALA A 352 3.24 -23.41 19.95
N ASN A 353 2.16 -22.91 19.33
CA ASN A 353 1.12 -23.73 18.74
C ASN A 353 1.65 -24.63 17.61
N GLU A 354 2.62 -24.13 16.84
CA GLU A 354 3.32 -24.87 15.77
C GLU A 354 4.45 -25.77 16.30
N ASP A 355 4.61 -25.91 17.62
CA ASP A 355 5.71 -26.65 18.28
C ASP A 355 7.13 -26.16 17.88
N ARG A 356 7.23 -24.93 17.41
CA ARG A 356 8.51 -24.28 17.04
C ARG A 356 9.16 -23.57 18.23
N LEU A 357 8.42 -23.38 19.31
CA LEU A 357 8.88 -22.70 20.51
C LEU A 357 8.35 -23.41 21.77
N THR A 358 9.25 -23.76 22.67
CA THR A 358 8.94 -24.43 23.94
C THR A 358 9.66 -23.74 25.08
N TRP A 359 8.97 -23.46 26.20
CA TRP A 359 9.56 -22.76 27.35
C TRP A 359 9.95 -23.67 28.50
N CYS A 360 9.37 -24.85 28.63
CA CYS A 360 9.83 -25.88 29.56
C CYS A 360 10.56 -26.98 28.79
N ARG A 361 11.65 -27.50 29.35
CA ARG A 361 12.43 -28.60 28.77
C ARG A 361 12.48 -29.75 29.77
N GLU A 362 12.24 -30.96 29.29
CA GLU A 362 12.41 -32.15 30.12
C GLU A 362 13.90 -32.34 30.46
N GLY A 363 14.24 -32.36 31.76
CA GLY A 363 15.57 -32.70 32.24
C GLY A 363 16.55 -31.55 32.48
N GLU A 364 16.17 -30.30 32.25
CA GLU A 364 16.90 -29.14 32.77
C GLU A 364 16.42 -28.82 34.20
N LYS A 365 17.36 -28.60 35.12
CA LYS A 365 17.14 -28.15 36.50
C LYS A 365 18.02 -26.94 36.78
#